data_AF-A0A1B7NJK9-F1
#
_entry.id   AF-A0A1B7NJK9-F1
#
_cell.length_a   1.000
_cell.length_b   1.000
_cell.length_c   1.000
_cell.angle_alpha   90.00
_cell.angle_beta   90.00
_cell.angle_gamma   90.00
#
_symmetry.space_group_name_H-M   'P 1'
#
loop_
_entity.id
_entity.type
_entity.pdbx_description
1 polymer ?
#
loop_
_entity_poly.entity_id
_entity_poly.type
_entity_poly.pdbx_seq_one_letter_code
_entity_poly.pdbx_strand_id
1 'polypeptide(L)'
;MYRAMDHIQRVAGSRWKDIYIATGETGWPSDGGSDYGAAKAGTANAKTFHEKGICALLAWDVDVFFFEAFDEPWKPDSIGDNGNAANEKHWGMYTADRKAKYQVKC
;
A
#
# COMPACT_ATOMS: atom_id res chain seq x y z
N MET A 1 9.95 2.23 2.08
CA MET A 1 10.39 1.60 3.34
C MET A 1 11.88 1.79 3.64
N TYR A 2 12.81 1.38 2.75
CA TYR A 2 14.27 1.45 3.01
C TYR A 2 14.77 2.77 3.61
N ARG A 3 14.43 3.93 3.01
CA ARG A 3 14.86 5.25 3.52
C ARG A 3 14.37 5.55 4.93
N ALA A 4 13.16 5.10 5.27
CA ALA A 4 12.60 5.30 6.61
C ALA A 4 13.32 4.40 7.63
N MET A 5 13.54 3.12 7.31
CA MET A 5 14.30 2.20 8.16
C MET A 5 15.73 2.70 8.41
N ASP A 6 16.43 3.10 7.35
CA ASP A 6 17.78 3.67 7.45
C ASP A 6 17.80 4.94 8.31
N HIS A 7 16.82 5.83 8.16
CA HIS A 7 16.71 7.01 9.02
C HIS A 7 16.48 6.64 10.49
N ILE A 8 15.53 5.73 10.77
CA ILE A 8 15.22 5.27 12.14
C ILE A 8 16.46 4.63 12.76
N GLN A 9 17.18 3.76 12.04
CA GLN A 9 18.38 3.09 12.52
C GLN A 9 19.49 4.09 12.87
N ARG A 10 19.69 5.13 12.05
CA ARG A 10 20.67 6.20 12.36
C ARG A 10 20.30 6.98 13.60
N VAL A 11 19.03 7.37 13.74
CA VAL A 11 18.56 8.15 14.89
C VAL A 11 18.60 7.31 16.18
N ALA A 12 18.22 6.04 16.11
CA ALA A 12 18.24 5.13 17.25
C ALA A 12 19.65 4.70 17.68
N GLY A 13 20.66 4.84 16.81
CA GLY A 13 22.02 4.41 17.10
C GLY A 13 22.07 2.93 17.45
N SER A 14 22.82 2.54 18.49
CA SER A 14 22.92 1.13 18.90
C SER A 14 21.60 0.48 19.33
N ARG A 15 20.60 1.28 19.72
CA ARG A 15 19.28 0.81 20.16
C ARG A 15 18.35 0.41 19.02
N TRP A 16 18.75 0.59 17.76
CA TRP A 16 17.89 0.24 16.62
C TRP A 16 17.41 -1.22 16.66
N LYS A 17 18.23 -2.11 17.25
CA LYS A 17 17.93 -3.54 17.41
C LYS A 17 16.78 -3.81 18.39
N ASP A 18 16.44 -2.85 19.25
CA ASP A 18 15.34 -2.95 20.21
C ASP A 18 14.02 -2.43 19.61
N ILE A 19 14.06 -1.90 18.38
CA ILE A 19 12.91 -1.31 17.70
C ILE A 19 12.42 -2.28 16.64
N TYR A 20 11.20 -2.77 16.82
CA TYR A 20 10.48 -3.49 15.78
C TYR A 20 9.89 -2.50 14.77
N ILE A 21 10.16 -2.72 13.49
CA ILE A 21 9.71 -1.86 12.40
C ILE A 21 8.88 -2.70 11.43
N ALA A 22 7.63 -2.29 11.23
CA ALA A 22 6.72 -2.86 10.23
C ALA A 22 6.10 -1.75 9.38
N THR A 23 5.64 -2.10 8.17
CA THR A 23 4.84 -1.20 7.34
C THR A 23 3.37 -1.34 7.75
N GLY A 24 2.85 -0.34 8.48
CA GLY A 24 1.50 -0.38 9.05
C GLY A 24 0.37 -0.38 8.02
N GLU A 25 0.55 0.32 6.90
CA GLU A 25 -0.38 0.30 5.76
C GLU A 25 0.39 0.62 4.47
N THR A 26 0.13 -0.11 3.39
CA THR A 26 0.55 0.27 2.05
C THR A 26 -0.26 -0.45 0.98
N GLY A 27 -0.50 0.19 -0.16
CA GLY A 27 -1.34 -0.36 -1.22
C GLY A 27 -1.30 0.47 -2.49
N TRP A 28 -2.16 0.12 -3.44
CA TRP A 28 -2.31 0.87 -4.69
C TRP A 28 -3.74 0.74 -5.23
N PRO A 29 -4.41 1.84 -5.63
CA PRO A 29 -5.79 1.80 -6.07
C PRO A 29 -5.93 1.13 -7.46
N SER A 30 -6.93 0.27 -7.60
CA SER A 30 -7.23 -0.42 -8.85
C SER A 30 -8.03 0.46 -9.82
N ASP A 31 -8.54 -0.14 -10.90
CA ASP A 31 -9.46 0.55 -11.81
C ASP A 31 -10.65 1.15 -11.04
N GLY A 32 -11.06 2.36 -11.43
CA GLY A 32 -12.09 3.15 -10.73
C GLY A 32 -11.57 4.08 -9.62
N GLY A 33 -10.34 3.87 -9.16
CA GLY A 33 -9.66 4.77 -8.23
C GLY A 33 -9.15 6.06 -8.88
N SER A 34 -8.54 6.93 -8.07
CA SER A 34 -8.02 8.22 -8.53
C SER A 34 -6.51 8.21 -8.78
N ASP A 35 -6.10 8.92 -9.83
CA ASP A 35 -4.69 9.24 -10.08
C ASP A 35 -4.15 10.25 -9.08
N TYR A 36 -2.86 10.17 -8.78
CA TYR A 36 -2.14 11.20 -8.03
C TYR A 36 -0.86 11.60 -8.77
N GLY A 37 -0.96 12.66 -9.58
CA GLY A 37 0.13 13.10 -10.46
C GLY A 37 0.53 12.00 -11.46
N ALA A 38 1.77 11.52 -11.34
CA ALA A 38 2.30 10.44 -12.17
C ALA A 38 1.88 9.04 -11.70
N ALA A 39 1.40 8.89 -10.47
CA ALA A 39 0.86 7.63 -9.97
C ALA A 39 -0.53 7.41 -10.59
N LYS A 40 -0.66 6.34 -11.38
CA LYS A 40 -1.89 6.01 -12.10
C LYS A 40 -2.65 4.90 -11.39
N ALA A 41 -3.91 5.15 -11.05
CA ALA A 41 -4.79 4.09 -10.58
C ALA A 41 -4.95 3.05 -11.69
N GLY A 42 -5.10 1.78 -11.31
CA GLY A 42 -5.37 0.73 -12.27
C GLY A 42 -4.99 -0.66 -11.78
N THR A 43 -5.75 -1.66 -12.18
CA THR A 43 -5.59 -3.04 -11.68
C THR A 43 -4.22 -3.62 -12.05
N ALA A 44 -3.68 -3.29 -13.23
CA ALA A 44 -2.33 -3.70 -13.64
C ALA A 44 -1.22 -3.06 -12.79
N ASN A 45 -1.39 -1.80 -12.39
CA ASN A 45 -0.45 -1.09 -11.52
C ASN A 45 -0.54 -1.62 -10.08
N ALA A 46 -1.76 -1.89 -9.59
CA ALA A 46 -1.97 -2.50 -8.28
C ALA A 46 -1.34 -3.89 -8.19
N LYS A 47 -1.52 -4.73 -9.22
CA LYS A 47 -0.82 -6.01 -9.34
C LYS A 47 0.70 -5.84 -9.32
N THR A 48 1.23 -4.90 -10.10
CA THR A 48 2.67 -4.63 -10.14
C THR A 48 3.21 -4.18 -8.77
N PHE A 49 2.46 -3.34 -8.06
CA PHE A 49 2.80 -2.89 -6.73
C PHE A 49 2.79 -4.04 -5.71
N HIS A 50 1.81 -4.94 -5.79
CA HIS A 50 1.77 -6.16 -4.98
C HIS A 50 3.02 -7.03 -5.24
N GLU A 51 3.27 -7.39 -6.50
CA GLU A 51 4.36 -8.30 -6.87
C GLU A 51 5.75 -7.72 -6.59
N LYS A 52 5.95 -6.42 -6.80
CA LYS A 52 7.28 -5.79 -6.70
C LYS A 52 7.50 -4.99 -5.41
N GLY A 53 6.44 -4.63 -4.71
CA GLY A 53 6.48 -3.91 -3.45
C GLY A 53 6.26 -4.84 -2.27
N ILE A 54 5.06 -5.44 -2.19
CA ILE A 54 4.66 -6.28 -1.05
C ILE A 54 5.48 -7.55 -0.97
N CYS A 55 5.54 -8.33 -2.06
CA CYS A 55 6.32 -9.56 -2.06
C CYS A 55 7.83 -9.30 -1.86
N ALA A 56 8.34 -8.14 -2.27
CA ALA A 56 9.72 -7.76 -2.01
C ALA A 56 9.98 -7.45 -0.53
N LEU A 57 9.05 -6.76 0.16
CA LEU A 57 9.14 -6.52 1.59
C LEU A 57 9.15 -7.84 2.38
N LEU A 58 8.22 -8.75 2.04
CA LEU A 58 8.16 -10.07 2.66
C LEU A 58 9.43 -10.89 2.39
N ALA A 59 9.98 -10.85 1.18
CA ALA A 59 11.24 -11.52 0.84
C ALA A 59 12.47 -10.95 1.58
N TRP A 60 12.37 -9.73 2.11
CA TRP A 60 13.39 -9.08 2.94
C TRP A 60 13.11 -9.18 4.43
N ASP A 61 12.17 -10.04 4.85
CA ASP A 61 11.79 -10.23 6.25
C ASP A 61 11.28 -8.93 6.90
N VAL A 62 10.62 -8.08 6.10
CA VAL A 62 9.95 -6.86 6.57
C VAL A 62 8.45 -7.10 6.62
N ASP A 63 7.90 -7.07 7.82
CA ASP A 63 6.46 -7.19 8.03
C ASP A 63 5.70 -6.02 7.40
N VAL A 64 4.61 -6.35 6.71
CA VAL A 64 3.78 -5.40 5.97
C VAL A 64 2.32 -5.79 6.06
N PHE A 65 1.49 -4.79 6.37
CA PHE A 65 0.04 -4.89 6.27
C PHE A 65 -0.40 -4.23 4.95
N PHE A 66 -0.91 -5.06 4.04
CA PHE A 66 -1.49 -4.55 2.80
C PHE A 66 -2.80 -3.81 3.08
N PHE A 67 -2.90 -2.60 2.55
CA PHE A 67 -4.11 -1.79 2.58
C PHE A 67 -4.77 -1.82 1.19
N GLU A 68 -5.86 -2.55 1.00
CA GLU A 68 -6.64 -3.31 1.99
C GLU A 68 -7.23 -4.60 1.39
N ALA A 69 -7.91 -5.38 2.22
CA ALA A 69 -8.48 -6.65 1.75
C ALA A 69 -9.55 -6.44 0.68
N PHE A 70 -10.57 -5.63 0.94
CA PHE A 70 -11.73 -5.48 0.06
C PHE A 70 -11.92 -4.03 -0.34
N ASP A 71 -12.49 -3.81 -1.53
CA ASP A 71 -13.06 -2.51 -1.83
C ASP A 71 -14.12 -2.13 -0.82
N GLU A 72 -14.11 -0.85 -0.45
CA GLU A 72 -15.03 -0.26 0.51
C GLU A 72 -15.87 0.82 -0.18
N PRO A 73 -16.98 0.46 -0.85
CA PRO A 73 -17.81 1.42 -1.61
C PRO A 73 -18.41 2.55 -0.77
N TRP A 74 -18.43 2.37 0.55
CA TRP A 74 -18.99 3.31 1.51
C TRP A 74 -18.00 4.43 1.89
N LYS A 75 -16.70 4.29 1.58
CA LYS A 75 -15.69 5.30 1.91
C LYS A 75 -16.01 6.64 1.22
N PRO A 76 -15.87 7.77 1.93
CA PRO A 76 -16.06 9.08 1.32
C PRO A 76 -14.93 9.38 0.34
N ASP A 77 -15.19 10.30 -0.58
CA ASP A 77 -14.09 10.93 -1.31
C ASP A 77 -13.30 11.81 -0.34
N SER A 78 -11.97 11.68 -0.36
CA SER A 78 -11.09 12.34 0.59
C SER A 78 -10.23 13.39 -0.11
N ILE A 79 -9.98 14.53 0.56
CA ILE A 79 -9.10 15.57 0.03
C ILE A 79 -7.66 15.22 0.40
N GLY A 80 -6.83 14.96 -0.61
CA GLY A 80 -5.39 14.72 -0.41
C GLY A 80 -4.62 16.02 -0.14
N ASP A 81 -3.34 15.89 0.22
CA ASP A 81 -2.45 17.04 0.49
C ASP A 81 -2.26 17.97 -0.71
N ASN A 82 -2.54 17.50 -1.92
CA ASN A 82 -2.57 18.32 -3.14
C ASN A 82 -3.85 19.17 -3.29
N GLY A 83 -4.79 19.09 -2.33
CA GLY A 83 -6.06 19.80 -2.32
C GLY A 83 -7.14 19.19 -3.23
N ASN A 84 -6.87 18.06 -3.88
CA ASN A 84 -7.81 17.41 -4.79
C ASN A 84 -8.56 16.28 -4.09
N ALA A 85 -9.84 16.12 -4.42
CA ALA A 85 -10.63 14.98 -3.99
C ALA A 85 -10.18 13.70 -4.73
N ALA A 86 -10.01 12.61 -3.98
CA ALA A 86 -9.67 11.28 -4.47
C ALA A 86 -10.73 10.26 -4.02
N ASN A 87 -10.98 9.29 -4.90
CA ASN A 87 -11.87 8.17 -4.65
C ASN A 87 -11.14 7.08 -3.87
N GLU A 88 -11.49 6.91 -2.60
CA GLU A 88 -10.88 5.94 -1.67
C GLU A 88 -11.57 4.55 -1.70
N LYS A 89 -12.46 4.29 -2.65
CA LYS A 89 -13.30 3.07 -2.65
C LYS A 89 -12.64 1.84 -3.30
N HIS A 90 -11.46 1.99 -3.90
CA HIS A 90 -10.89 1.01 -4.84
C HIS A 90 -9.50 0.46 -4.46
N TRP A 91 -9.16 0.43 -3.18
CA TRP A 91 -7.86 -0.05 -2.68
C TRP A 91 -7.78 -1.55 -2.40
N GLY A 92 -8.91 -2.28 -2.50
CA GLY A 92 -8.96 -3.69 -2.18
C GLY A 92 -8.14 -4.56 -3.14
N MET A 93 -7.43 -5.56 -2.62
CA MET A 93 -6.95 -6.72 -3.39
C MET A 93 -8.12 -7.50 -4.01
N TYR A 94 -9.25 -7.47 -3.31
CA TYR A 94 -10.50 -8.09 -3.70
C TYR A 94 -11.56 -7.01 -3.92
N THR A 95 -12.52 -7.27 -4.79
CA THR A 95 -13.74 -6.49 -4.91
C THR A 95 -14.57 -6.57 -3.62
N ALA A 96 -15.57 -5.69 -3.47
CA ALA A 96 -16.48 -5.71 -2.32
C ALA A 96 -17.26 -7.05 -2.18
N ASP A 97 -17.49 -7.77 -3.29
CA ASP A 97 -18.08 -9.11 -3.32
C ASP A 97 -17.04 -10.24 -3.20
N ARG A 98 -15.83 -9.92 -2.72
CA ARG A 98 -14.74 -10.85 -2.37
C ARG A 98 -14.14 -11.61 -3.55
N LYS A 99 -14.24 -11.08 -4.77
CA LYS A 99 -13.54 -11.62 -5.94
C LYS A 99 -12.15 -11.01 -6.04
N ALA A 100 -11.14 -11.84 -6.25
CA ALA A 100 -9.77 -11.35 -6.42
C ALA A 100 -9.68 -10.50 -7.69
N LYS A 101 -9.03 -9.33 -7.61
CA LYS A 101 -8.80 -8.47 -8.77
C LYS A 101 -7.56 -8.87 -9.57
N TYR A 102 -6.61 -9.52 -8.90
CA TYR A 102 -5.36 -10.03 -9.47
C TYR A 102 -4.87 -11.21 -8.62
N GLN A 103 -3.81 -11.90 -9.08
CA GLN A 103 -3.18 -12.97 -8.30
C GLN A 103 -2.47 -12.37 -7.08
N VAL A 104 -2.84 -12.85 -5.90
CA VAL A 104 -2.44 -12.27 -4.60
C VAL A 104 -1.28 -12.99 -3.93
N LYS A 105 -0.78 -14.08 -4.51
CA LYS A 105 0.30 -14.88 -3.94
C LYS A 105 1.66 -14.28 -4.28
N CYS A 106 2.50 -14.20 -3.25
CA CYS A 106 3.93 -14.38 -3.37
C CYS A 106 4.21 -15.90 -3.32
#